data_AF-A0A818QNL5-F1
#
_entry.id   AF-A0A818QNL5-F1
#
_cell.length_a   1.000
_cell.length_b   1.000
_cell.length_c   1.000
_cell.angle_alpha   90.00
_cell.angle_beta   90.00
_cell.angle_gamma   90.00
#
_symmetry.space_group_name_H-M   'P 1'
#
loop_
_entity.id
_entity.type
_entity.pdbx_description
1 polymer ?
#
loop_
_entity_poly.entity_id
_entity_poly.type
_entity_poly.pdbx_seq_one_letter_code
_entity_poly.pdbx_strand_id
1 'polypeptide(L)'
;MASEDSKSFGSSFSHYFRTYSTVKKIKVHNTSVAILHRILQFVVLAYIAVYIVWLKKGYQDVQMPSGSSVIKVKGVARVSTDNSSFNSNNIKQDLWDAAEYLIPPIENNAFFIATRKTVTYDQTLSTCPSALSNKLFCNSTHKPCKKGTRPLNANGFLTGNCVRSQENKTRHVCEINAWCPEERSSSIHDYHIDLMALYQQGGLIEIQQKWKCNFDSLEVEKECFPTFTFNLLQSGSDERSPGINYRFAEKYSVNGIKYRTLTKIYGLRFIIAIRGSGLGYMIIGEIICEFIFLKFHKYRNEYRRIKTKRYHLNQSKKCDDSTKVV
;
A
#
# COMPACT_ATOMS: atom_id res chain seq x y z
N MET A 1 -85.71 -18.96 -12.60
CA MET A 1 -86.42 -17.69 -12.35
C MET A 1 -85.87 -17.14 -11.04
N ALA A 2 -85.24 -15.98 -10.92
CA ALA A 2 -85.07 -14.85 -11.83
C ALA A 2 -83.73 -14.12 -11.55
N SER A 3 -83.11 -13.64 -12.64
CA SER A 3 -82.32 -12.40 -12.81
C SER A 3 -81.55 -11.79 -11.62
N GLU A 4 -80.23 -11.67 -11.74
CA GLU A 4 -79.53 -10.39 -11.49
C GLU A 4 -78.10 -10.35 -12.09
N ASP A 5 -77.96 -9.46 -13.07
CA ASP A 5 -76.85 -8.57 -13.42
C ASP A 5 -75.42 -9.06 -13.68
N SER A 6 -75.04 -8.89 -14.95
CA SER A 6 -73.68 -8.71 -15.46
C SER A 6 -72.92 -7.60 -14.71
N LYS A 7 -72.02 -7.97 -13.79
CA LYS A 7 -71.07 -7.02 -13.18
C LYS A 7 -69.69 -7.10 -13.84
N SER A 8 -69.43 -6.08 -14.66
CA SER A 8 -68.15 -5.44 -15.00
C SER A 8 -66.85 -6.16 -14.58
N PHE A 9 -66.09 -6.61 -15.58
CA PHE A 9 -64.69 -7.05 -15.51
C PHE A 9 -63.75 -5.99 -14.88
N GLY A 10 -64.10 -4.70 -14.95
CA GLY A 10 -63.35 -3.61 -14.31
C GLY A 10 -63.54 -3.52 -12.79
N SER A 11 -64.65 -4.04 -12.25
CA SER A 11 -64.92 -4.05 -10.81
C SER A 11 -64.12 -5.14 -10.07
N SER A 12 -63.80 -6.24 -10.77
CA SER A 12 -63.03 -7.36 -10.23
C SER A 12 -61.52 -7.05 -10.10
N PHE A 13 -60.98 -6.21 -10.99
CA PHE A 13 -59.58 -5.77 -10.93
C PHE A 13 -59.35 -4.73 -9.82
N SER A 14 -60.29 -3.80 -9.61
CA SER A 14 -60.25 -2.84 -8.49
C SER A 14 -60.37 -3.51 -7.12
N HIS A 15 -61.07 -4.64 -7.02
CA HIS A 15 -61.20 -5.39 -5.79
C HIS A 15 -59.87 -6.06 -5.41
N TYR A 16 -59.15 -6.63 -6.39
CA TYR A 16 -57.86 -7.30 -6.19
C TYR A 16 -56.77 -6.38 -5.60
N PHE A 17 -56.70 -5.11 -6.05
CA PHE A 17 -55.77 -4.11 -5.48
C PHE A 17 -56.18 -3.56 -4.11
N ARG A 18 -57.42 -3.79 -3.66
CA ARG A 18 -57.95 -3.34 -2.36
C ARG A 18 -58.13 -4.47 -1.35
N THR A 19 -57.97 -5.72 -1.75
CA THR A 19 -58.07 -6.87 -0.86
C THR A 19 -56.70 -7.35 -0.43
N TYR A 20 -56.46 -7.37 0.88
CA TYR A 20 -55.33 -8.08 1.48
C TYR A 20 -55.86 -9.23 2.33
N SER A 21 -55.39 -10.45 2.05
CA SER A 21 -55.77 -11.63 2.82
C SER A 21 -54.84 -11.78 4.02
N THR A 22 -55.39 -11.78 5.23
CA THR A 22 -54.63 -12.02 6.46
C THR A 22 -54.86 -13.43 6.97
N VAL A 23 -53.82 -14.03 7.55
CA VAL A 23 -53.95 -15.29 8.30
C VAL A 23 -54.93 -15.10 9.45
N LYS A 24 -55.97 -15.95 9.53
CA LYS A 24 -56.98 -15.91 10.61
C LYS A 24 -56.30 -16.34 11.92
N LYS A 25 -56.17 -15.42 12.88
CA LYS A 25 -55.53 -15.68 14.18
C LYS A 25 -56.56 -16.15 15.21
N ILE A 26 -56.25 -17.24 15.91
CA ILE A 26 -57.04 -17.73 17.04
C ILE A 26 -56.56 -17.04 18.31
N LYS A 27 -57.46 -16.38 19.05
CA LYS A 27 -57.16 -15.78 20.36
C LYS A 27 -57.49 -16.79 21.44
N VAL A 28 -56.48 -17.21 22.20
CA VAL A 28 -56.66 -18.10 23.36
C VAL A 28 -56.69 -17.25 24.63
N HIS A 29 -57.80 -17.30 25.38
CA HIS A 29 -57.95 -16.57 26.64
C HIS A 29 -57.45 -17.45 27.80
N ASN A 30 -56.14 -17.47 27.99
CA ASN A 30 -55.51 -18.13 29.12
C ASN A 30 -54.41 -17.22 29.70
N THR A 31 -54.59 -16.81 30.96
CA THR A 31 -53.72 -15.85 31.63
C THR A 31 -52.27 -16.35 31.75
N SER A 32 -52.07 -17.63 32.02
CA SER A 32 -50.73 -18.22 32.18
C SER A 32 -49.94 -18.23 30.86
N VAL A 33 -50.59 -18.64 29.76
CA VAL A 33 -49.97 -18.64 28.42
C VAL A 33 -49.73 -17.22 27.92
N ALA A 34 -50.64 -16.29 28.23
CA ALA A 34 -50.47 -14.88 27.88
C ALA A 34 -49.27 -14.26 28.60
N ILE A 35 -49.09 -14.52 29.89
CA ILE A 35 -47.93 -14.04 30.66
C ILE A 35 -46.63 -14.61 30.08
N LEU A 36 -46.57 -15.92 29.82
CA LEU A 36 -45.38 -16.55 29.24
C LEU A 36 -44.99 -15.92 27.90
N HIS A 37 -45.97 -15.71 27.01
CA HIS A 37 -45.71 -15.08 25.71
C HIS A 37 -45.27 -13.62 25.84
N ARG A 38 -45.84 -12.85 26.79
CA ARG A 38 -45.42 -11.46 27.04
C ARG A 38 -44.02 -11.36 27.63
N ILE A 39 -43.65 -12.27 28.54
CA ILE A 39 -42.29 -12.36 29.08
C ILE A 39 -41.30 -12.67 27.95
N LEU A 40 -41.60 -13.66 27.10
CA LEU A 40 -40.74 -14.00 25.97
C LEU A 40 -40.54 -12.81 25.02
N GLN A 41 -41.62 -12.08 24.69
CA GLN A 41 -41.53 -10.87 23.89
C GLN A 41 -40.65 -9.80 24.55
N PHE A 42 -40.81 -9.58 25.85
CA PHE A 42 -40.01 -8.61 26.59
C PHE A 42 -38.52 -8.99 26.61
N VAL A 43 -38.20 -10.26 26.82
CA VAL A 43 -36.81 -10.76 26.79
C VAL A 43 -36.17 -10.52 25.42
N VAL A 44 -36.88 -10.82 24.34
CA VAL A 44 -36.39 -10.59 22.97
C VAL A 44 -36.21 -9.10 22.69
N LEU A 45 -37.17 -8.25 23.08
CA LEU A 45 -37.06 -6.80 22.91
C LEU A 45 -35.92 -6.20 23.73
N ALA A 46 -35.77 -6.63 24.98
CA ALA A 46 -34.67 -6.20 25.85
C ALA A 46 -33.32 -6.62 25.27
N TYR A 47 -33.21 -7.83 24.73
CA TYR A 47 -32.00 -8.28 24.04
C TYR A 47 -31.69 -7.39 22.83
N ILE A 48 -32.66 -7.11 21.97
CA ILE A 48 -32.44 -6.24 20.79
C ILE A 48 -32.04 -4.83 21.23
N ALA A 49 -32.78 -4.21 22.17
CA ALA A 49 -32.52 -2.85 22.60
C ALA A 49 -31.18 -2.69 23.33
N VAL A 50 -30.87 -3.59 24.27
CA VAL A 50 -29.66 -3.48 25.09
C VAL A 50 -28.45 -4.02 24.35
N TYR A 51 -28.53 -5.25 23.81
CA TYR A 51 -27.38 -5.89 23.21
C TYR A 51 -27.09 -5.36 21.80
N ILE A 52 -28.08 -5.37 20.91
CA ILE A 52 -27.87 -5.00 19.51
C ILE A 52 -27.77 -3.49 19.34
N VAL A 53 -28.72 -2.72 19.89
CA VAL A 53 -28.76 -1.26 19.69
C VAL A 53 -27.75 -0.56 20.61
N TRP A 54 -27.77 -0.79 21.91
CA TRP A 54 -26.90 -0.04 22.83
C TRP A 54 -25.45 -0.54 22.83
N LEU A 55 -25.21 -1.83 23.12
CA LEU A 55 -23.84 -2.35 23.30
C LEU A 55 -23.09 -2.53 21.98
N LYS A 56 -23.73 -3.10 20.96
CA LYS A 56 -23.11 -3.32 19.66
C LYS A 56 -23.20 -2.12 18.72
N LYS A 57 -23.91 -1.06 19.10
CA LYS A 57 -24.18 0.12 18.27
C LYS A 57 -24.63 -0.28 16.86
N GLY A 58 -25.51 -1.28 16.74
CA GLY A 58 -25.95 -1.83 15.46
C GLY A 58 -26.74 -0.84 14.57
N TYR A 59 -27.00 0.36 15.07
CA TYR A 59 -27.55 1.47 14.30
C TYR A 59 -26.48 2.28 13.54
N GLN A 60 -25.19 2.05 13.80
CA GLN A 60 -24.08 2.74 13.13
C GLN A 60 -23.52 1.87 12.02
N ASP A 61 -23.31 2.46 10.83
CA ASP A 61 -22.53 1.84 9.77
C ASP A 61 -21.05 2.19 9.93
N VAL A 62 -20.17 1.27 9.53
CA VAL A 62 -18.72 1.44 9.63
C VAL A 62 -18.15 1.71 8.25
N GLN A 63 -17.72 2.95 8.02
CA GLN A 63 -17.04 3.33 6.79
C GLN A 63 -15.52 3.31 6.97
N MET A 64 -14.82 2.66 6.03
CA MET A 64 -13.35 2.67 5.99
C MET A 64 -12.86 3.98 5.36
N PRO A 65 -11.78 4.60 5.89
CA PRO A 65 -11.26 5.84 5.34
C PRO A 65 -10.55 5.60 4.00
N SER A 66 -10.85 6.44 3.02
CA SER A 66 -10.03 6.61 1.81
C SER A 66 -9.19 7.87 1.98
N GLY A 67 -7.87 7.73 2.00
CA GLY A 67 -6.96 8.85 2.13
C GLY A 67 -5.77 8.75 1.18
N SER A 68 -5.26 9.91 0.78
CA SER A 68 -3.99 10.04 0.09
C SER A 68 -3.10 10.94 0.93
N SER A 69 -1.83 10.59 1.03
CA SER A 69 -0.83 11.44 1.69
C SER A 69 0.05 12.13 0.65
N VAL A 70 0.46 13.35 0.97
CA VAL A 70 1.46 14.10 0.20
C VAL A 70 2.61 14.40 1.14
N ILE A 71 3.81 13.97 0.77
CA ILE A 71 5.00 14.06 1.62
C ILE A 71 5.92 15.15 1.08
N LYS A 72 6.50 15.93 2.01
CA LYS A 72 7.57 16.87 1.71
C LYS A 72 8.64 16.76 2.78
N VAL A 73 9.84 16.33 2.39
CA VAL A 73 11.01 16.29 3.27
C VAL A 73 11.85 17.54 3.04
N LYS A 74 12.45 18.06 4.12
CA LYS A 74 13.35 19.22 4.10
C LYS A 74 14.56 18.91 4.96
N GLY A 75 15.73 19.36 4.51
CA GLY A 75 16.98 19.18 5.23
C GLY A 75 18.16 19.17 4.26
N VAL A 76 19.34 19.44 4.79
CA VAL A 76 20.62 19.34 4.08
C VAL A 76 21.60 18.56 4.94
N ALA A 77 22.43 17.74 4.33
CA ALA A 77 23.42 16.93 5.00
C ALA A 77 24.78 17.10 4.32
N ARG A 78 25.87 17.12 5.11
CA ARG A 78 27.24 17.06 4.59
C ARG A 78 27.70 15.61 4.62
N VAL A 79 28.23 15.13 3.51
CA VAL A 79 28.70 13.76 3.36
C VAL A 79 30.19 13.77 3.01
N SER A 80 30.98 13.04 3.81
CA SER A 80 32.39 12.81 3.52
C SER A 80 32.52 11.73 2.46
N THR A 81 33.15 12.04 1.33
CA THR A 81 33.40 11.07 0.26
C THR A 81 34.84 10.59 0.33
N ASP A 82 35.03 9.32 0.67
CA ASP A 82 36.35 8.67 0.64
C ASP A 82 36.72 8.33 -0.81
N ASN A 83 37.24 9.32 -1.54
CA ASN A 83 37.81 9.12 -2.88
C ASN A 83 39.17 8.42 -2.78
N SER A 84 39.17 7.12 -2.50
CA SER A 84 40.38 6.27 -2.44
C SER A 84 41.06 6.03 -3.80
N SER A 85 40.89 6.90 -4.80
CA SER A 85 41.38 6.69 -6.17
C SER A 85 42.17 7.85 -6.78
N PHE A 86 42.46 8.94 -6.08
CA PHE A 86 43.38 9.93 -6.60
C PHE A 86 44.07 10.66 -5.45
N ASN A 87 45.40 10.67 -5.44
CA ASN A 87 46.23 11.38 -4.47
C ASN A 87 45.81 12.86 -4.44
N SER A 88 44.99 13.22 -3.45
CA SER A 88 44.71 14.60 -3.07
C SER A 88 44.15 14.59 -1.66
N ASN A 89 44.87 15.24 -0.74
CA ASN A 89 44.51 15.47 0.66
C ASN A 89 43.28 16.40 0.83
N ASN A 90 42.39 16.45 -0.17
CA ASN A 90 41.19 17.26 -0.17
C ASN A 90 40.00 16.32 0.05
N ILE A 91 39.58 16.21 1.32
CA ILE A 91 38.30 15.58 1.68
C ILE A 91 37.21 16.35 0.94
N LYS A 92 36.69 15.78 -0.15
CA LYS A 92 35.60 16.40 -0.89
C LYS A 92 34.32 16.17 -0.09
N GLN A 93 33.86 17.23 0.57
CA GLN A 93 32.57 17.24 1.23
C GLN A 93 31.50 17.49 0.15
N ASP A 94 30.66 16.49 -0.08
CA ASP A 94 29.46 16.67 -0.89
C ASP A 94 28.32 17.14 0.01
N LEU A 95 27.46 18.00 -0.53
CA LEU A 95 26.28 18.52 0.14
C LEU A 95 25.06 17.84 -0.45
N TRP A 96 24.34 17.06 0.36
CA TRP A 96 23.11 16.41 -0.05
C TRP A 96 21.91 17.24 0.38
N ASP A 97 21.01 17.50 -0.56
CA ASP A 97 19.73 18.13 -0.32
C ASP A 97 18.57 17.16 -0.64
N ALA A 98 17.34 17.67 -0.57
CA ALA A 98 16.14 16.87 -0.82
C ALA A 98 16.13 16.18 -2.19
N ALA A 99 16.76 16.74 -3.22
CA ALA A 99 16.82 16.11 -4.53
C ALA A 99 17.81 14.93 -4.58
N GLU A 100 18.80 14.91 -3.69
CA GLU A 100 19.81 13.86 -3.67
C GLU A 100 19.43 12.66 -2.78
N TYR A 101 18.74 12.90 -1.66
CA TYR A 101 18.35 11.80 -0.76
C TYR A 101 16.91 11.29 -0.95
N LEU A 102 16.05 11.97 -1.70
CA LEU A 102 14.69 11.49 -2.02
C LEU A 102 14.65 10.83 -3.39
N ILE A 103 14.86 9.52 -3.43
CA ILE A 103 14.91 8.75 -4.68
C ILE A 103 14.04 7.50 -4.54
N PRO A 104 13.02 7.29 -5.39
CA PRO A 104 12.43 8.29 -6.27
C PRO A 104 11.73 9.42 -5.46
N PRO A 105 11.63 10.64 -6.00
CA PRO A 105 11.07 11.79 -5.27
C PRO A 105 9.55 11.72 -5.10
N ILE A 106 8.86 10.83 -5.83
CA ILE A 106 7.39 10.72 -5.81
C ILE A 106 6.99 9.25 -5.66
N GLU A 107 6.35 8.92 -4.54
CA GLU A 107 5.65 7.65 -4.33
C GLU A 107 4.30 7.93 -3.64
N ASN A 108 3.28 7.13 -3.96
CA ASN A 108 1.99 7.22 -3.30
C ASN A 108 2.07 6.55 -1.93
N ASN A 109 1.75 7.30 -0.87
CA ASN A 109 1.76 6.77 0.50
C ASN A 109 3.09 6.14 0.93
N ALA A 110 4.19 6.57 0.32
CA ALA A 110 5.51 6.14 0.71
C ALA A 110 6.55 7.20 0.33
N PHE A 111 7.72 7.14 0.95
CA PHE A 111 8.90 7.88 0.53
C PHE A 111 10.16 7.15 0.97
N PHE A 112 11.25 7.40 0.27
CA PHE A 112 12.54 6.82 0.58
C PHE A 112 13.55 7.93 0.90
N ILE A 113 14.31 7.75 1.97
CA ILE A 113 15.42 8.62 2.35
C ILE A 113 16.71 7.82 2.26
N ALA A 114 17.58 8.23 1.33
CA ALA A 114 18.92 7.70 1.19
C ALA A 114 19.79 8.07 2.41
N THR A 115 20.42 7.09 3.02
CA THR A 115 21.34 7.28 4.16
C THR A 115 22.79 7.02 3.75
N ARG A 116 23.00 6.18 2.73
CA ARG A 116 24.32 5.83 2.21
C ARG A 116 24.22 5.51 0.72
N LYS A 117 25.15 6.03 -0.08
CA LYS A 117 25.27 5.70 -1.51
C LYS A 117 26.68 5.20 -1.82
N THR A 118 26.75 4.18 -2.66
CA THR A 118 28.00 3.70 -3.26
C THR A 118 27.90 3.94 -4.76
N VAL A 119 28.84 4.72 -5.30
CA VAL A 119 28.86 5.10 -6.71
C VAL A 119 30.05 4.45 -7.40
N THR A 120 29.79 3.82 -8.55
CA THR A 120 30.83 3.31 -9.45
C THR A 120 30.75 4.11 -10.75
N TYR A 121 31.71 5.00 -10.94
CA TYR A 121 31.80 5.90 -12.10
C TYR A 121 32.37 5.18 -13.33
N ASP A 122 32.08 5.74 -14.50
CA ASP A 122 32.73 5.40 -15.78
C ASP A 122 32.70 3.91 -16.13
N GLN A 123 31.62 3.20 -15.79
CA GLN A 123 31.49 1.81 -16.21
C GLN A 123 31.32 1.73 -17.73
N THR A 124 32.12 0.88 -18.37
CA THR A 124 32.04 0.56 -19.80
C THR A 124 31.70 -0.90 -19.99
N LEU A 125 31.13 -1.24 -21.14
CA LEU A 125 30.94 -2.64 -21.50
C LEU A 125 32.28 -3.23 -21.92
N SER A 126 32.89 -4.05 -21.06
CA SER A 126 34.20 -4.67 -21.30
C SER A 126 34.37 -5.92 -20.44
N THR A 127 35.56 -6.53 -20.47
CA THR A 127 35.90 -7.70 -19.65
C THR A 127 36.69 -7.30 -18.41
N CYS A 128 36.27 -7.78 -17.24
CA CYS A 128 36.97 -7.52 -15.97
C CYS A 128 36.84 -8.69 -14.99
N PRO A 129 37.68 -8.74 -13.93
CA PRO A 129 37.53 -9.69 -12.83
C PRO A 129 36.19 -9.50 -12.12
N SER A 130 35.48 -10.59 -11.81
CA SER A 130 34.29 -10.54 -10.95
C SER A 130 34.63 -10.05 -9.52
N ALA A 131 33.71 -9.32 -8.90
CA ALA A 131 33.78 -8.88 -7.52
C ALA A 131 33.85 -10.07 -6.55
N LEU A 132 34.54 -9.88 -5.42
CA LEU A 132 34.69 -10.90 -4.39
C LEU A 132 33.34 -11.31 -3.77
N SER A 133 32.38 -10.39 -3.71
CA SER A 133 31.03 -10.63 -3.19
C SER A 133 30.27 -11.72 -3.95
N ASN A 134 30.56 -11.91 -5.23
CA ASN A 134 29.89 -12.91 -6.07
C ASN A 134 30.34 -14.34 -5.75
N LYS A 135 31.40 -14.51 -4.95
CA LYS A 135 31.99 -15.79 -4.52
C LYS A 135 32.40 -16.72 -5.69
N LEU A 136 32.76 -16.15 -6.83
CA LEU A 136 33.20 -16.87 -8.04
C LEU A 136 34.71 -17.11 -8.04
N PHE A 137 35.20 -17.82 -7.02
CA PHE A 137 36.63 -18.10 -6.85
C PHE A 137 37.11 -19.21 -7.79
N CYS A 138 38.25 -18.97 -8.43
CA CYS A 138 38.90 -19.96 -9.28
C CYS A 138 40.31 -20.23 -8.78
N ASN A 139 40.79 -21.45 -9.03
CA ASN A 139 42.16 -21.87 -8.73
C ASN A 139 42.62 -22.85 -9.82
N SER A 140 43.90 -23.23 -9.84
CA SER A 140 44.46 -24.16 -10.84
C SER A 140 43.72 -25.50 -10.89
N THR A 141 43.18 -25.95 -9.76
CA THR A 141 42.42 -27.20 -9.62
C THR A 141 40.90 -27.03 -9.80
N HIS A 142 40.35 -25.87 -9.46
CA HIS A 142 38.91 -25.58 -9.51
C HIS A 142 38.62 -24.57 -10.62
N LYS A 143 38.00 -25.05 -11.72
CA LYS A 143 37.64 -24.24 -12.91
C LYS A 143 36.12 -24.02 -13.00
N PRO A 144 35.52 -23.18 -12.15
CA PRO A 144 34.09 -22.87 -12.22
C PRO A 144 33.75 -21.94 -13.39
N CYS A 145 34.76 -21.35 -14.05
CA CYS A 145 34.61 -20.37 -15.09
C CYS A 145 34.22 -21.02 -16.44
N LYS A 146 32.96 -21.43 -16.60
CA LYS A 146 32.46 -21.99 -17.88
C LYS A 146 32.08 -20.86 -18.84
N LYS A 147 32.79 -20.76 -19.97
CA LYS A 147 32.57 -19.72 -20.99
C LYS A 147 31.11 -19.69 -21.45
N GLY A 148 30.55 -18.48 -21.56
CA GLY A 148 29.19 -18.23 -22.04
C GLY A 148 28.08 -18.50 -21.01
N THR A 149 28.40 -19.03 -19.84
CA THR A 149 27.41 -19.24 -18.78
C THR A 149 27.28 -18.01 -17.89
N ARG A 150 26.10 -17.83 -17.28
CA ARG A 150 25.83 -16.78 -16.30
C ARG A 150 25.36 -17.41 -14.99
N PRO A 151 26.23 -17.55 -13.98
CA PRO A 151 25.83 -17.92 -12.63
C PRO A 151 24.85 -16.91 -12.04
N LEU A 152 23.97 -17.34 -11.13
CA LEU A 152 22.98 -16.46 -10.47
C LEU A 152 23.64 -15.27 -9.76
N ASN A 153 24.82 -15.48 -9.19
CA ASN A 153 25.55 -14.45 -8.44
C ASN A 153 26.44 -13.56 -9.34
N ALA A 154 26.47 -13.78 -10.66
CA ALA A 154 27.31 -13.02 -11.59
C ALA A 154 26.54 -11.83 -12.20
N ASN A 155 27.17 -10.66 -12.24
CA ASN A 155 26.59 -9.49 -12.92
C ASN A 155 26.77 -9.53 -14.45
N GLY A 156 27.50 -10.50 -14.98
CA GLY A 156 27.77 -10.68 -16.41
C GLY A 156 28.02 -12.13 -16.81
N PHE A 157 28.38 -12.34 -18.08
CA PHE A 157 28.65 -13.66 -18.63
C PHE A 157 30.12 -14.04 -18.44
N LEU A 158 30.39 -15.28 -18.04
CA LEU A 158 31.75 -15.75 -17.83
C LEU A 158 32.49 -15.87 -19.19
N THR A 159 33.73 -15.35 -19.26
CA THR A 159 34.57 -15.47 -20.47
C THR A 159 35.29 -16.81 -20.55
N GLY A 160 35.46 -17.48 -19.39
CA GLY A 160 36.19 -18.73 -19.26
C GLY A 160 37.58 -18.57 -18.61
N ASN A 161 38.06 -17.34 -18.48
CA ASN A 161 39.37 -17.05 -17.92
C ASN A 161 39.33 -16.91 -16.39
N CYS A 162 40.43 -17.26 -15.73
CA CYS A 162 40.66 -17.06 -14.30
C CYS A 162 41.72 -15.98 -14.11
N VAL A 163 41.35 -14.86 -13.48
CA VAL A 163 42.18 -13.65 -13.36
C VAL A 163 42.34 -13.23 -11.91
N ARG A 164 43.35 -12.42 -11.60
CA ARG A 164 43.53 -11.88 -10.24
C ARG A 164 42.41 -10.89 -9.91
N SER A 165 41.90 -10.95 -8.68
CA SER A 165 40.87 -10.02 -8.21
C SER A 165 41.42 -8.59 -8.12
N GLN A 166 40.58 -7.62 -8.48
CA GLN A 166 40.89 -6.20 -8.36
C GLN A 166 40.91 -5.73 -6.90
N GLU A 167 40.09 -6.33 -6.04
CA GLU A 167 39.96 -5.96 -4.62
C GLU A 167 41.07 -6.59 -3.77
N ASN A 168 41.42 -7.86 -4.02
CA ASN A 168 42.48 -8.56 -3.30
C ASN A 168 43.37 -9.34 -4.26
N LYS A 169 44.58 -8.81 -4.51
CA LYS A 169 45.55 -9.37 -5.46
C LYS A 169 45.99 -10.81 -5.13
N THR A 170 45.75 -11.30 -3.92
CA THR A 170 46.08 -12.68 -3.51
C THR A 170 45.06 -13.72 -4.02
N ARG A 171 43.83 -13.30 -4.31
CA ARG A 171 42.74 -14.19 -4.72
C ARG A 171 42.52 -14.13 -6.24
N HIS A 172 42.14 -15.27 -6.82
CA HIS A 172 41.77 -15.37 -8.23
C HIS A 172 40.26 -15.59 -8.36
N VAL A 173 39.67 -14.93 -9.35
CA VAL A 173 38.23 -14.89 -9.63
C VAL A 173 37.99 -15.07 -11.13
N CYS A 174 36.80 -15.53 -11.50
CA CYS A 174 36.45 -15.64 -12.92
C CYS A 174 36.38 -14.26 -13.59
N GLU A 175 36.87 -14.17 -14.82
CA GLU A 175 36.65 -13.02 -15.69
C GLU A 175 35.24 -13.07 -16.30
N ILE A 176 34.62 -11.90 -16.37
CA ILE A 176 33.26 -11.72 -16.87
C ILE A 176 33.23 -10.62 -17.94
N ASN A 177 32.32 -10.77 -18.91
CA ASN A 177 31.90 -9.70 -19.80
C ASN A 177 30.68 -9.01 -19.17
N ALA A 178 30.91 -7.79 -18.68
CA ALA A 178 29.95 -7.04 -17.87
C ALA A 178 30.19 -5.53 -18.01
N TRP A 179 29.51 -4.76 -17.17
CA TRP A 179 29.82 -3.34 -16.99
C TRP A 179 30.97 -3.21 -16.00
N CYS A 180 32.11 -2.75 -16.49
CA CYS A 180 33.38 -2.75 -15.78
C CYS A 180 33.89 -1.31 -15.55
N PRO A 181 34.53 -1.02 -14.39
CA PRO A 181 34.84 -1.96 -13.30
C PRO A 181 33.59 -2.37 -12.50
N GLU A 182 33.59 -3.57 -11.91
CA GLU A 182 32.48 -4.04 -11.05
C GLU A 182 32.34 -3.20 -9.77
N GLU A 183 31.15 -3.28 -9.13
CA GLU A 183 30.96 -2.66 -7.82
C GLU A 183 31.95 -3.28 -6.81
N ARG A 184 32.66 -2.44 -6.07
CA ARG A 184 33.49 -2.93 -4.95
C ARG A 184 32.58 -3.52 -3.90
N SER A 185 32.94 -4.69 -3.36
CA SER A 185 32.20 -5.26 -2.25
C SER A 185 32.45 -4.38 -1.02
N SER A 186 31.41 -3.69 -0.54
CA SER A 186 31.51 -3.07 0.78
C SER A 186 31.34 -4.17 1.81
N SER A 187 32.45 -4.73 2.30
CA SER A 187 32.45 -5.58 3.48
C SER A 187 32.09 -4.73 4.70
N ILE A 188 30.80 -4.55 4.94
CA ILE A 188 30.31 -3.98 6.20
C ILE A 188 30.71 -5.00 7.27
N HIS A 189 31.60 -4.58 8.17
CA HIS A 189 31.96 -5.38 9.33
C HIS A 189 30.69 -5.62 10.16
N ASP A 190 30.57 -6.84 10.67
CA ASP A 190 29.49 -7.27 11.55
C ASP A 190 29.42 -6.32 12.76
N TYR A 191 28.44 -5.43 12.75
CA TYR A 191 28.15 -4.56 13.87
C TYR A 191 26.84 -5.04 14.50
N HIS A 192 26.91 -5.28 15.81
CA HIS A 192 25.76 -5.57 16.65
C HIS A 192 24.64 -4.54 16.42
N ILE A 193 23.40 -5.03 16.56
CA ILE A 193 22.13 -4.32 16.36
C ILE A 193 22.13 -3.00 17.14
N ASP A 194 22.35 -1.89 16.43
CA ASP A 194 22.24 -0.52 16.91
C ASP A 194 21.63 0.35 15.79
N LEU A 195 21.14 1.56 16.11
CA LEU A 195 20.62 2.54 15.14
C LEU A 195 21.56 2.76 13.95
N MET A 196 22.87 2.60 14.16
CA MET A 196 23.89 2.72 13.12
C MET A 196 23.76 1.64 12.04
N ALA A 197 23.39 0.41 12.38
CA ALA A 197 23.18 -0.65 11.40
C ALA A 197 21.97 -0.32 10.50
N LEU A 198 20.90 0.23 11.08
CA LEU A 198 19.72 0.68 10.35
C LEU A 198 20.08 1.79 9.33
N TYR A 199 20.94 2.76 9.70
CA TYR A 199 21.41 3.77 8.75
C TYR A 199 22.37 3.23 7.68
N GLN A 200 23.17 2.20 7.99
CA GLN A 200 24.13 1.65 7.02
C GLN A 200 23.51 0.71 5.99
N GLN A 201 22.53 -0.10 6.41
CA GLN A 201 21.90 -1.14 5.60
C GLN A 201 20.51 -0.74 5.10
N GLY A 202 19.88 0.23 5.76
CA GLY A 202 18.52 0.66 5.47
C GLY A 202 17.47 -0.17 6.20
N GLY A 203 16.20 0.23 6.08
CA GLY A 203 15.08 -0.45 6.73
C GLY A 203 13.72 0.07 6.32
N LEU A 204 12.68 -0.69 6.70
CA LEU A 204 11.28 -0.40 6.37
C LEU A 204 10.55 0.09 7.61
N ILE A 205 10.00 1.30 7.56
CA ILE A 205 9.24 1.90 8.66
C ILE A 205 7.81 2.17 8.17
N GLU A 206 6.82 1.59 8.84
CA GLU A 206 5.41 1.93 8.64
C GLU A 206 5.01 3.07 9.58
N ILE A 207 4.56 4.18 9.01
CA ILE A 207 3.88 5.27 9.70
C ILE A 207 2.38 4.99 9.60
N GLN A 208 1.82 4.43 10.66
CA GLN A 208 0.40 4.11 10.72
C GLN A 208 -0.40 5.30 11.23
N GLN A 209 -1.26 5.85 10.37
CA GLN A 209 -2.20 6.92 10.70
C GLN A 209 -3.58 6.31 11.00
N LYS A 210 -3.95 6.27 12.29
CA LYS A 210 -5.21 5.69 12.76
C LYS A 210 -6.28 6.75 12.95
N TRP A 211 -7.42 6.57 12.28
CA TRP A 211 -8.62 7.39 12.44
C TRP A 211 -9.73 6.60 13.13
N LYS A 212 -10.20 7.07 14.28
CA LYS A 212 -11.38 6.53 14.95
C LYS A 212 -12.34 7.68 15.19
N CYS A 213 -13.34 7.80 14.31
CA CYS A 213 -14.25 8.93 14.33
C CYS A 213 -15.68 8.44 14.54
N ASN A 214 -16.38 9.09 15.46
CA ASN A 214 -17.81 8.91 15.65
C ASN A 214 -18.51 10.15 15.10
N PHE A 215 -19.12 10.04 13.93
CA PHE A 215 -19.79 11.16 13.25
C PHE A 215 -21.14 11.53 13.88
N ASP A 216 -21.62 10.70 14.81
CA ASP A 216 -22.86 10.96 15.56
C ASP A 216 -22.61 11.83 16.81
N SER A 217 -21.35 12.12 17.14
CA SER A 217 -21.00 13.01 18.25
C SER A 217 -21.34 14.45 17.89
N LEU A 218 -21.91 15.23 18.80
CA LEU A 218 -22.13 16.67 18.59
C LEU A 218 -20.81 17.47 18.50
N GLU A 219 -19.68 16.84 18.83
CA GLU A 219 -18.34 17.43 18.79
C GLU A 219 -17.36 16.67 17.87
N VAL A 220 -17.83 16.18 16.72
CA VAL A 220 -17.00 15.43 15.74
C VAL A 220 -15.65 16.12 15.46
N GLU A 221 -15.65 17.44 15.30
CA GLU A 221 -14.45 18.24 14.97
C GLU A 221 -13.38 18.23 16.06
N LYS A 222 -13.73 17.94 17.32
CA LYS A 222 -12.79 17.86 18.45
C LYS A 222 -12.29 16.44 18.71
N GLU A 223 -13.06 15.43 18.32
CA GLU A 223 -12.78 14.02 18.65
C GLU A 223 -12.15 13.24 17.47
N CYS A 224 -12.33 13.70 16.24
CA CYS A 224 -11.83 13.03 15.04
C CYS A 224 -10.44 13.54 14.64
N PHE A 225 -9.40 13.10 15.36
CA PHE A 225 -8.00 13.40 15.02
C PHE A 225 -7.19 12.11 14.82
N PRO A 226 -6.15 12.13 13.97
CA PRO A 226 -5.36 10.95 13.70
C PRO A 226 -4.43 10.65 14.87
N THR A 227 -4.33 9.36 15.23
CA THR A 227 -3.26 8.86 16.10
C THR A 227 -2.17 8.24 15.24
N PHE A 228 -0.92 8.65 15.44
CA PHE A 228 0.23 8.10 14.72
C PHE A 228 0.90 6.97 15.51
N THR A 229 1.27 5.90 14.82
CA THR A 229 2.08 4.79 15.36
C THR A 229 3.21 4.50 14.37
N PHE A 230 4.42 4.27 14.86
CA PHE A 230 5.58 3.95 14.03
C PHE A 230 5.99 2.51 14.27
N ASN A 231 6.00 1.69 13.22
CA ASN A 231 6.40 0.29 13.29
C ASN A 231 7.64 0.07 12.42
N LEU A 232 8.70 -0.50 12.99
CA LEU A 232 9.84 -0.98 12.21
C LEU A 232 9.47 -2.37 11.66
N LEU A 233 9.18 -2.45 10.36
CA LEU A 233 8.76 -3.70 9.70
C LEU A 233 9.95 -4.56 9.29
N GLN A 234 11.07 -3.94 8.92
CA GLN A 234 12.30 -4.63 8.57
C GLN A 234 13.49 -3.82 9.05
N SER A 235 14.42 -4.49 9.73
CA SER A 235 15.68 -3.94 10.20
C SER A 235 16.84 -4.56 9.40
N GLY A 236 17.98 -3.87 9.34
CA GLY A 236 19.21 -4.33 8.70
C GLY A 236 19.74 -5.68 9.23
N SER A 237 19.25 -6.16 10.37
CA SER A 237 19.72 -7.38 11.03
C SER A 237 19.28 -8.71 10.40
N ASP A 238 18.55 -8.71 9.28
CA ASP A 238 18.17 -9.97 8.62
C ASP A 238 19.36 -10.59 7.87
N GLU A 239 19.75 -11.79 8.28
CA GLU A 239 20.91 -12.53 7.78
C GLU A 239 20.81 -12.85 6.27
N ARG A 240 19.59 -12.90 5.71
CA ARG A 240 19.35 -13.24 4.30
C ARG A 240 19.30 -12.03 3.38
N SER A 241 18.85 -10.88 3.88
CA SER A 241 18.77 -9.61 3.15
C SER A 241 18.82 -8.43 4.12
N PRO A 242 20.03 -7.98 4.51
CA PRO A 242 20.18 -6.89 5.46
C PRO A 242 19.71 -5.57 4.83
N GLY A 243 18.54 -5.11 5.27
CA GLY A 243 17.99 -3.78 5.00
C GLY A 243 17.38 -3.56 3.61
N ILE A 244 17.23 -2.28 3.23
CA ILE A 244 16.67 -1.84 1.95
C ILE A 244 17.75 -1.17 1.12
N ASN A 245 17.96 -1.71 -0.07
CA ASN A 245 18.80 -1.11 -1.08
C ASN A 245 18.24 -1.32 -2.49
N TYR A 246 18.57 -0.41 -3.40
CA TYR A 246 18.33 -0.58 -4.83
C TYR A 246 19.44 0.08 -5.63
N ARG A 247 19.46 -0.23 -6.93
CA ARG A 247 20.47 0.27 -7.88
C ARG A 247 19.79 0.95 -9.04
N PHE A 248 20.38 2.04 -9.50
CA PHE A 248 20.06 2.66 -10.79
C PHE A 248 21.35 3.05 -11.49
N ALA A 249 21.25 3.29 -12.80
CA ALA A 249 22.40 3.66 -13.60
C ALA A 249 22.05 4.82 -14.53
N GLU A 250 22.92 5.83 -14.52
CA GLU A 250 22.86 6.97 -15.43
C GLU A 250 23.81 6.70 -16.59
N LYS A 251 23.28 6.69 -17.82
CA LYS A 251 24.07 6.38 -19.02
C LYS A 251 24.47 7.69 -19.71
N TYR A 252 25.72 7.79 -20.14
CA TYR A 252 26.24 8.92 -20.90
C TYR A 252 27.20 8.42 -21.99
N SER A 253 27.61 9.30 -22.90
CA SER A 253 28.53 8.94 -23.97
C SER A 253 29.58 10.03 -24.13
N VAL A 254 30.84 9.63 -24.19
CA VAL A 254 31.99 10.52 -24.37
C VAL A 254 32.76 10.00 -25.58
N ASN A 255 32.97 10.85 -26.59
CA ASN A 255 33.70 10.49 -27.82
C ASN A 255 33.18 9.20 -28.50
N GLY A 256 31.86 8.98 -28.51
CA GLY A 256 31.23 7.80 -29.11
C GLY A 256 31.27 6.52 -28.28
N ILE A 257 32.00 6.50 -27.16
CA ILE A 257 32.04 5.39 -26.21
C ILE A 257 30.91 5.56 -25.20
N LYS A 258 30.15 4.48 -24.95
CA LYS A 258 29.04 4.47 -23.99
C LYS A 258 29.54 4.14 -22.59
N TYR A 259 29.23 5.02 -21.65
CA TYR A 259 29.53 4.89 -20.23
C TYR A 259 28.24 4.82 -19.40
N ARG A 260 28.36 4.32 -18.18
CA ARG A 260 27.33 4.50 -17.14
C ARG A 260 27.94 4.74 -15.78
N THR A 261 27.27 5.55 -14.97
CA THR A 261 27.52 5.67 -13.54
C THR A 261 26.49 4.79 -12.83
N LEU A 262 26.96 3.75 -12.14
CA LEU A 262 26.12 2.87 -11.34
C LEU A 262 26.06 3.41 -9.91
N THR A 263 24.84 3.68 -9.43
CA THR A 263 24.60 4.14 -8.06
C THR A 263 23.80 3.07 -7.33
N LYS A 264 24.35 2.59 -6.22
CA LYS A 264 23.67 1.73 -5.25
C LYS A 264 23.36 2.53 -4.01
N ILE A 265 22.09 2.61 -3.64
CA ILE A 265 21.64 3.40 -2.49
C ILE A 265 21.07 2.48 -1.42
N TYR A 266 21.40 2.79 -0.18
CA TYR A 266 20.86 2.24 1.04
C TYR A 266 20.09 3.34 1.78
N GLY A 267 19.00 2.97 2.43
CA GLY A 267 18.17 3.99 3.07
C GLY A 267 16.93 3.45 3.76
N LEU A 268 16.19 4.41 4.31
CA LEU A 268 14.95 4.16 5.01
C LEU A 268 13.78 4.35 4.06
N ARG A 269 12.95 3.33 3.91
CA ARG A 269 11.67 3.45 3.24
C ARG A 269 10.58 3.62 4.28
N PHE A 270 9.80 4.69 4.15
CA PHE A 270 8.65 4.97 4.98
C PHE A 270 7.39 4.65 4.19
N ILE A 271 6.47 3.86 4.76
CA ILE A 271 5.15 3.58 4.19
C ILE A 271 4.10 4.21 5.10
N ILE A 272 3.21 5.00 4.52
CA ILE A 272 2.10 5.65 5.23
C ILE A 272 0.87 4.75 5.12
N ALA A 273 0.51 4.11 6.22
CA ALA A 273 -0.66 3.25 6.29
C ALA A 273 -1.82 3.99 6.96
N ILE A 274 -2.79 4.42 6.16
CA ILE A 274 -4.01 5.04 6.66
C ILE A 274 -4.99 3.92 7.03
N ARG A 275 -5.31 3.81 8.31
CA ARG A 275 -6.31 2.84 8.81
C ARG A 275 -7.34 3.57 9.64
N GLY A 276 -8.56 3.08 9.65
CA GLY A 276 -9.57 3.65 10.51
C GLY A 276 -10.95 3.11 10.29
N SER A 277 -11.86 3.68 11.07
CA SER A 277 -13.29 3.40 11.02
C SER A 277 -14.03 4.68 11.38
N GLY A 278 -14.90 5.11 10.48
CA GLY A 278 -15.91 6.12 10.76
C GLY A 278 -17.22 5.44 11.11
N LEU A 279 -17.83 5.81 12.23
CA LEU A 279 -19.14 5.32 12.65
C LEU A 279 -20.17 6.43 12.44
N GLY A 280 -21.29 6.12 11.79
CA GLY A 280 -22.41 7.07 11.63
C GLY A 280 -23.75 6.37 11.44
N TYR A 281 -24.86 7.05 11.74
CA TYR A 281 -26.20 6.47 11.64
C TYR A 281 -26.52 5.79 10.30
N MET A 282 -27.03 4.55 10.35
CA MET A 282 -27.59 3.83 9.20
C MET A 282 -28.91 4.46 8.75
N ILE A 283 -28.89 5.10 7.57
CA ILE A 283 -29.87 5.14 6.45
C ILE A 283 -31.36 5.44 6.74
N ILE A 284 -31.90 5.30 7.95
CA ILE A 284 -33.29 5.68 8.25
C ILE A 284 -33.46 7.19 8.03
N GLY A 285 -32.46 7.99 8.42
CA GLY A 285 -32.41 9.42 8.11
C GLY A 285 -32.32 9.69 6.60
N GLU A 286 -31.52 8.92 5.86
CA GLU A 286 -31.37 9.11 4.41
C GLU A 286 -32.64 8.72 3.64
N ILE A 287 -33.27 7.58 3.97
CA ILE A 287 -34.53 7.15 3.35
C ILE A 287 -35.65 8.13 3.68
N ILE A 288 -35.72 8.63 4.92
CA ILE A 288 -36.75 9.58 5.33
C ILE A 288 -36.50 10.95 4.68
N CYS A 289 -35.28 11.48 4.70
CA CYS A 289 -34.94 12.73 4.02
C CYS A 289 -35.12 12.62 2.51
N GLU A 290 -34.72 11.51 1.90
CA GLU A 290 -34.91 11.26 0.48
C GLU A 290 -36.40 11.12 0.12
N PHE A 291 -37.18 10.44 0.94
CA PHE A 291 -38.63 10.34 0.79
C PHE A 291 -39.30 11.72 0.94
N ILE A 292 -38.93 12.50 1.96
CA ILE A 292 -39.45 13.85 2.20
C ILE A 292 -39.08 14.76 1.03
N PHE A 293 -37.81 14.75 0.59
CA PHE A 293 -37.33 15.59 -0.50
C PHE A 293 -37.99 15.23 -1.83
N LEU A 294 -38.08 13.93 -2.16
CA LEU A 294 -38.72 13.46 -3.40
C LEU A 294 -40.23 13.67 -3.43
N LYS A 295 -40.88 13.79 -2.27
CA LYS A 295 -42.33 13.97 -2.19
C LYS A 295 -42.73 15.43 -2.07
N PHE A 296 -42.03 16.22 -1.26
CA PHE A 296 -42.45 17.56 -0.83
C PHE A 296 -41.57 18.71 -1.33
N HIS A 297 -40.34 18.48 -1.81
CA HIS A 297 -39.44 19.56 -2.20
C HIS A 297 -39.68 20.05 -3.63
N LYS A 298 -39.65 21.38 -3.83
CA LYS A 298 -39.95 22.07 -5.11
C LYS A 298 -39.08 21.58 -6.28
N TYR A 299 -37.82 21.22 -6.01
CA TYR A 299 -36.84 20.78 -7.02
C TYR A 299 -36.78 19.25 -7.25
N ARG A 300 -37.78 18.48 -6.77
CA ARG A 300 -37.77 17.00 -6.84
C ARG A 300 -37.53 16.40 -8.23
N ASN A 301 -38.03 17.04 -9.28
CA ASN A 301 -37.94 16.52 -10.66
C ASN A 301 -36.52 16.63 -11.22
N GLU A 302 -35.80 17.69 -10.85
CA GLU A 302 -34.41 17.92 -11.25
C GLU A 302 -33.47 16.98 -10.49
N TYR A 303 -33.71 16.80 -9.19
CA TYR A 303 -33.01 15.80 -8.39
C TYR A 303 -33.17 14.38 -8.92
N ARG A 304 -34.39 13.97 -9.33
CA ARG A 304 -34.61 12.66 -10.00
C ARG A 304 -33.75 12.51 -11.24
N ARG A 305 -33.69 13.52 -12.12
CA ARG A 305 -32.87 13.49 -13.33
C ARG A 305 -31.38 13.33 -13.02
N ILE A 306 -30.86 14.03 -12.01
CA ILE A 306 -29.45 13.94 -11.60
C ILE A 306 -29.14 12.57 -11.00
N LYS A 307 -30.02 12.02 -10.15
CA LYS A 307 -29.84 10.70 -9.54
C LYS A 307 -29.85 9.59 -10.59
N THR A 308 -30.78 9.63 -11.56
CA THR A 308 -30.83 8.67 -12.68
C THR A 308 -29.57 8.77 -13.56
N LYS A 309 -29.10 9.99 -13.87
CA LYS A 309 -27.84 10.18 -14.60
C LYS A 309 -26.63 9.59 -13.85
N ARG A 310 -26.50 9.84 -12.54
CA ARG A 310 -25.43 9.25 -11.71
C ARG A 310 -25.50 7.72 -11.66
N TYR A 311 -26.70 7.14 -11.59
CA TYR A 311 -26.88 5.69 -11.61
C TYR A 311 -26.33 5.08 -12.90
N HIS A 312 -26.71 5.64 -14.07
CA HIS A 312 -26.20 5.16 -15.36
C HIS A 312 -24.69 5.40 -15.54
N LEU A 313 -24.15 6.53 -15.07
CA LEU A 313 -22.71 6.79 -15.08
C LEU A 313 -21.92 5.78 -14.22
N ASN A 314 -22.42 5.45 -13.03
CA ASN A 314 -21.78 4.46 -12.16
C ASN A 314 -21.89 3.04 -12.72
N GLN A 315 -23.01 2.71 -13.38
CA GLN A 315 -23.20 1.42 -14.03
C GLN A 315 -22.29 1.28 -15.27
N SER A 316 -22.16 2.35 -16.07
CA SER A 316 -21.22 2.43 -17.18
C SER A 316 -19.76 2.28 -16.72
N LYS A 317 -19.36 2.93 -15.61
CA LYS A 317 -18.01 2.75 -15.04
C LYS A 317 -17.75 1.33 -14.52
N LYS A 318 -18.76 0.69 -13.94
CA LYS A 318 -18.66 -0.69 -13.46
C LYS A 318 -18.50 -1.71 -14.61
N CYS A 319 -19.11 -1.41 -15.75
CA CYS A 319 -18.91 -2.16 -16.99
C CYS A 319 -17.53 -1.89 -17.63
N ASP A 320 -16.98 -0.68 -17.48
CA ASP A 320 -15.66 -0.32 -18.01
C ASP A 320 -14.50 -0.95 -17.21
N ASP A 321 -14.63 -1.01 -15.88
CA ASP A 321 -13.64 -1.65 -14.99
C ASP A 321 -13.65 -3.19 -15.09
N SER A 322 -14.75 -3.80 -15.57
CA SER A 322 -14.81 -5.25 -15.83
C SER A 322 -14.19 -5.66 -17.18
N THR A 323 -13.83 -4.69 -18.03
CA THR A 323 -13.08 -4.88 -19.28
C THR A 323 -11.57 -4.59 -19.16
N LYS A 324 -11.08 -4.22 -17.96
CA LYS A 324 -9.64 -4.09 -17.67
C LYS A 324 -9.14 -5.21 -16.75
N VAL A 325 -9.32 -6.45 -17.22
CA VAL A 325 -8.51 -7.59 -16.77
C VAL A 325 -7.86 -8.20 -18.01
N VAL A 326 -6.75 -7.59 -18.41
CA VAL A 326 -5.63 -8.22 -19.14
C VAL A 326 -4.35 -7.63 -18.57
#